data_AF-A0A924RST5-F1
#
_entry.id   AF-A0A924RST5-F1
#
_cell.length_a   1.000
_cell.length_b   1.000
_cell.length_c   1.000
_cell.angle_alpha   90.00
_cell.angle_beta   90.00
_cell.angle_gamma   90.00
#
_symmetry.space_group_name_H-M   'P 1'
#
loop_
_entity.id
_entity.type
_entity.pdbx_description
1 polymer ?
#
loop_
_entity_poly.entity_id
_entity_poly.type
_entity_poly.pdbx_seq_one_letter_code
_entity_poly.pdbx_strand_id
1 'polypeptide(L)'
;MNSKKLQFWAPWVLLVIILALWQAICTVFKVSEFIFPSPLRIATQTWEFKEVILGHAWRTFWVTMVGFGIAIVVGVLLGFVVGSSRMAYAAVYPLMTAFNALPKAAFVPILVVWFGIGIGPAVLTAFLICFFPIMVNIATG
;
A
#
# COMPACT_ATOMS: atom_id res chain seq x y z
N MET A 1 -37.65 14.61 0.83
CA MET A 1 -36.37 14.32 1.52
C MET A 1 -35.28 15.16 0.85
N ASN A 2 -34.56 15.99 1.60
CA ASN A 2 -33.66 17.02 1.05
C ASN A 2 -32.55 16.38 0.19
N SER A 3 -32.38 16.80 -1.08
CA SER A 3 -31.45 16.18 -2.05
C SER A 3 -30.03 15.97 -1.50
N LYS A 4 -29.53 16.92 -0.69
CA LYS A 4 -28.24 16.81 0.01
C LYS A 4 -28.16 15.67 1.02
N LYS A 5 -29.24 15.37 1.75
CA LYS A 5 -29.29 14.22 2.67
C LYS A 5 -29.26 12.91 1.90
N LEU A 6 -29.95 12.82 0.76
CA LEU A 6 -29.96 11.62 -0.07
C LEU A 6 -28.56 11.31 -0.63
N GLN A 7 -27.83 12.31 -1.13
CA GLN A 7 -26.46 12.14 -1.63
C GLN A 7 -25.48 11.69 -0.54
N PHE A 8 -25.66 12.14 0.71
CA PHE A 8 -24.83 11.73 1.83
C PHE A 8 -25.04 10.26 2.24
N TRP A 9 -26.28 9.78 2.22
CA TRP A 9 -26.61 8.40 2.60
C TRP A 9 -26.51 7.38 1.45
N ALA A 10 -26.57 7.84 0.19
CA ALA A 10 -26.47 7.01 -1.01
C ALA A 10 -25.30 5.99 -1.00
N PRO A 11 -24.04 6.36 -0.67
CA PRO A 11 -22.94 5.39 -0.68
C PRO A 11 -23.10 4.28 0.38
N TRP A 12 -23.65 4.60 1.54
CA TRP A 12 -23.90 3.62 2.61
C TRP A 12 -25.00 2.64 2.23
N VAL A 13 -26.10 3.15 1.64
CA VAL A 13 -27.19 2.31 1.15
C VAL A 13 -26.69 1.39 0.03
N LEU A 14 -25.91 1.93 -0.91
CA LEU A 14 -25.31 1.13 -1.98
C LEU A 14 -24.39 0.03 -1.42
N LEU A 15 -23.54 0.35 -0.44
CA LEU A 15 -22.67 -0.62 0.22
C LEU A 15 -23.47 -1.75 0.88
N VAL A 16 -24.54 -1.43 1.62
CA VAL A 16 -25.40 -2.44 2.25
C VAL A 16 -26.07 -3.32 1.19
N ILE A 17 -26.57 -2.73 0.10
CA ILE A 17 -27.15 -3.49 -1.02
C ILE A 17 -26.12 -4.45 -1.63
N ILE A 18 -24.90 -3.98 -1.88
CA ILE A 18 -23.83 -4.81 -2.44
C ILE A 18 -23.49 -5.97 -1.49
N LEU A 19 -23.35 -5.70 -0.18
CA LEU A 19 -23.06 -6.76 0.80
C LEU A 19 -24.20 -7.78 0.90
N ALA A 20 -25.45 -7.32 0.88
CA ALA A 20 -26.61 -8.19 0.92
C ALA A 20 -26.70 -9.07 -0.34
N LEU A 21 -26.48 -8.49 -1.53
CA LEU A 21 -26.45 -9.23 -2.78
C LEU A 21 -25.30 -10.24 -2.81
N TRP A 22 -24.11 -9.85 -2.36
CA TRP A 22 -22.96 -10.75 -2.28
C TRP A 22 -23.24 -11.93 -1.33
N GLN A 23 -23.75 -11.66 -0.13
CA GLN A 23 -24.13 -12.72 0.81
C GLN A 23 -25.20 -13.64 0.18
N ALA A 24 -26.24 -13.07 -0.44
CA ALA A 24 -27.30 -13.82 -1.08
C ALA A 24 -26.76 -14.73 -2.19
N ILE A 25 -25.89 -14.22 -3.06
CA ILE A 25 -25.25 -15.00 -4.13
C ILE A 25 -24.46 -16.17 -3.55
N CYS A 26 -23.60 -15.93 -2.55
CA CYS A 26 -22.83 -16.99 -1.91
C CYS A 26 -23.74 -18.07 -1.30
N THR A 27 -24.83 -17.69 -0.62
CA THR A 27 -25.75 -18.63 0.03
C THR A 27 -26.66 -19.39 -0.93
N VAL A 28 -27.21 -18.72 -1.95
CA VAL A 28 -28.16 -19.30 -2.91
C VAL A 28 -27.45 -20.25 -3.87
N PHE A 29 -26.30 -19.82 -4.40
CA PHE A 29 -25.52 -20.63 -5.34
C PHE A 29 -24.59 -21.63 -4.64
N LYS A 30 -24.59 -21.68 -3.30
CA LYS A 30 -23.72 -22.55 -2.47
C LYS A 30 -22.26 -22.50 -2.95
N VAL A 31 -21.77 -21.29 -3.20
CA VAL A 31 -20.41 -21.08 -3.71
C VAL A 31 -19.42 -21.58 -2.67
N SER A 32 -18.37 -22.28 -3.12
CA SER A 32 -17.32 -22.76 -2.21
C SER A 32 -16.68 -21.60 -1.45
N GLU A 33 -16.78 -21.62 -0.12
CA GLU A 33 -16.20 -20.59 0.76
C GLU A 33 -14.67 -20.50 0.64
N PHE A 34 -14.02 -21.55 0.14
CA PHE A 34 -12.58 -21.55 -0.11
C PHE A 34 -12.19 -20.66 -1.28
N ILE A 35 -13.03 -20.58 -2.31
CA ILE A 35 -12.78 -19.77 -3.52
C ILE A 35 -13.36 -18.36 -3.34
N PHE A 36 -14.55 -18.26 -2.76
CA PHE A 36 -15.25 -17.00 -2.62
C PHE A 36 -16.04 -16.94 -1.30
N PRO A 37 -15.38 -16.58 -0.18
CA PRO A 37 -16.02 -16.53 1.13
C PRO A 37 -17.11 -15.45 1.16
N SER A 38 -18.22 -15.76 1.84
CA SER A 38 -19.30 -14.80 2.04
C SER A 38 -18.88 -13.66 2.98
N PRO A 39 -19.49 -12.45 2.90
CA PRO A 39 -19.20 -11.35 3.80
C PRO A 39 -19.28 -11.72 5.29
N LEU A 40 -20.28 -12.52 5.67
CA LEU A 40 -20.43 -12.99 7.05
C LEU A 40 -19.29 -13.93 7.45
N ARG A 41 -18.82 -14.78 6.52
CA ARG A 41 -17.67 -15.64 6.77
C ARG A 41 -16.40 -14.84 6.97
N ILE A 42 -16.18 -13.80 6.18
CA ILE A 42 -15.04 -12.87 6.35
C ILE A 42 -15.08 -12.21 7.73
N ALA A 43 -16.25 -11.71 8.15
CA ALA A 43 -16.41 -11.07 9.46
C ALA A 43 -16.15 -12.03 10.62
N THR A 44 -16.70 -13.25 10.55
CA THR A 44 -16.47 -14.28 11.59
C THR A 44 -15.00 -14.71 11.66
N GLN A 45 -14.34 -14.93 10.52
CA GLN A 45 -12.91 -15.28 10.49
C GLN A 45 -12.01 -14.13 10.97
N THR A 46 -12.38 -12.88 10.64
CA THR A 46 -11.65 -11.70 11.12
C THR A 46 -11.73 -11.58 12.65
N TRP A 47 -12.88 -11.92 13.24
CA TRP A 47 -13.06 -11.92 14.69
C TRP A 47 -12.35 -13.10 15.36
N GLU A 48 -12.45 -14.29 14.79
CA GLU A 48 -11.82 -15.52 15.30
C GLU A 48 -10.29 -15.41 15.31
N PHE A 49 -9.69 -14.91 14.23
CA PHE A 49 -8.23 -14.77 14.08
C PHE A 49 -7.73 -13.35 14.39
N LYS A 50 -8.51 -12.55 15.14
CA LYS A 50 -8.20 -11.13 15.40
C LYS A 50 -6.79 -10.90 15.94
N GLU A 51 -6.31 -11.76 16.84
CA GLU A 51 -5.00 -11.61 17.47
C GLU A 51 -3.86 -11.84 16.47
N VAL A 52 -3.97 -12.89 15.65
CA VAL A 52 -2.99 -13.21 14.60
C VAL A 52 -2.99 -12.14 13.52
N ILE A 53 -4.18 -11.71 13.07
CA ILE A 53 -4.35 -10.64 12.09
C ILE A 53 -3.74 -9.34 12.62
N LEU A 54 -4.04 -8.96 13.86
CA LEU A 54 -3.48 -7.75 14.48
C LEU A 54 -1.97 -7.85 14.66
N GLY A 55 -1.44 -9.02 15.02
CA GLY A 55 0.01 -9.24 15.12
C GLY A 55 0.73 -9.04 13.79
N HIS A 56 0.19 -9.61 12.70
CA HIS A 56 0.73 -9.41 11.36
C HIS A 56 0.51 -7.98 10.84
N ALA A 57 -0.66 -7.39 11.08
CA ALA A 57 -0.95 -6.00 10.71
C ALA A 57 0.00 -5.03 11.42
N TRP A 58 0.24 -5.22 12.73
CA TRP A 58 1.18 -4.42 13.49
C TRP A 58 2.60 -4.58 12.97
N ARG A 59 3.03 -5.82 12.67
CA ARG A 59 4.33 -6.07 12.07
C ARG A 59 4.49 -5.32 10.74
N THR A 60 3.54 -5.47 9.83
CA THR A 60 3.57 -4.75 8.54
C THR A 60 3.57 -3.24 8.75
N PHE A 61 2.75 -2.74 9.68
CA PHE A 61 2.65 -1.31 10.00
C PHE A 61 4.00 -0.75 10.44
N TRP A 62 4.61 -1.29 11.50
CA TRP A 62 5.84 -0.71 12.03
C TRP A 62 7.00 -0.88 11.04
N VAL A 63 7.12 -2.02 10.35
CA VAL A 63 8.15 -2.27 9.34
C VAL A 63 8.05 -1.26 8.20
N THR A 64 6.83 -0.99 7.74
CA THR A 64 6.57 0.01 6.70
C THR A 64 6.90 1.41 7.21
N MET A 65 6.54 1.74 8.46
CA MET A 65 6.85 3.04 9.07
C MET A 65 8.35 3.27 9.21
N VAL A 66 9.13 2.25 9.53
CA VAL A 66 10.60 2.36 9.58
C VAL A 66 11.17 2.62 8.19
N GLY A 67 10.77 1.83 7.18
CA GLY A 67 11.21 2.03 5.79
C GLY A 67 10.81 3.41 5.25
N PHE A 68 9.59 3.85 5.56
CA PHE A 68 9.07 5.17 5.21
C PHE A 68 9.83 6.30 5.90
N GLY A 69 10.11 6.18 7.20
CA GLY A 69 10.89 7.17 7.95
C GLY A 69 12.29 7.36 7.37
N ILE A 70 12.96 6.26 7.03
CA ILE A 70 14.27 6.30 6.36
C ILE A 70 14.13 6.95 4.97
N ALA A 71 13.08 6.62 4.22
CA ALA A 71 12.85 7.19 2.89
C ALA A 71 12.57 8.70 2.94
N ILE A 72 11.88 9.21 3.96
CA ILE A 72 11.71 10.66 4.15
C ILE A 72 13.06 11.31 4.35
N VAL A 73 13.84 10.83 5.32
CA VAL A 73 15.13 11.47 5.67
C VAL A 73 16.05 11.48 4.45
N VAL A 74 16.25 10.33 3.82
CA VAL A 74 17.19 10.22 2.69
C VAL A 74 16.64 10.90 1.44
N GLY A 75 15.34 10.71 1.14
CA GLY A 75 14.69 11.26 -0.05
C GLY A 75 14.60 12.79 -0.02
N VAL A 76 14.28 13.38 1.13
CA VAL A 76 14.25 14.84 1.29
C VAL A 76 15.66 15.43 1.19
N LEU A 77 16.65 14.84 1.87
CA LEU A 77 18.03 15.33 1.82
C LEU A 77 18.59 15.28 0.39
N LEU A 78 18.47 14.14 -0.29
CA LEU A 78 18.95 14.01 -1.67
C LEU A 78 18.13 14.86 -2.65
N GLY A 79 16.81 14.91 -2.48
CA GLY A 79 15.94 15.73 -3.32
C GLY A 79 16.29 17.21 -3.22
N PHE A 80 16.56 17.70 -2.00
CA PHE A 80 17.00 19.08 -1.78
C PHE A 80 18.35 19.38 -2.45
N VAL A 81 19.33 18.48 -2.31
CA VAL A 81 20.64 18.63 -2.95
C VAL A 81 20.49 18.67 -4.48
N VAL A 82 19.71 17.76 -5.06
CA VAL A 82 19.49 17.69 -6.51
C VAL A 82 18.71 18.92 -7.01
N GLY A 83 17.67 19.34 -6.29
CA GLY A 83 16.85 20.51 -6.62
C GLY A 83 17.60 21.85 -6.47
N SER A 84 18.63 21.91 -5.63
CA SER A 84 19.44 23.13 -5.42
C SER A 84 20.28 23.55 -6.64
N SER A 85 20.54 22.64 -7.59
CA SER A 85 21.40 22.90 -8.75
C SER A 85 20.75 22.43 -10.05
N ARG A 86 20.65 23.34 -11.03
CA ARG A 86 20.13 23.02 -12.37
C ARG A 86 20.94 21.92 -13.06
N MET A 87 22.25 21.85 -12.84
CA MET A 87 23.12 20.83 -13.42
C MET A 87 22.91 19.47 -12.75
N ALA A 88 22.80 19.44 -11.42
CA ALA A 88 22.51 18.21 -10.68
C ALA A 88 21.14 17.66 -11.05
N TYR A 89 20.12 18.52 -11.11
CA TYR A 89 18.79 18.15 -11.56
C TYR A 89 18.83 17.56 -12.98
N ALA A 90 19.45 18.25 -13.95
CA ALA A 90 19.52 17.77 -15.33
C ALA A 90 20.23 16.41 -15.47
N ALA A 91 21.25 16.14 -14.64
CA ALA A 91 21.98 14.88 -14.67
C ALA A 91 21.20 13.72 -14.02
N VAL A 92 20.53 13.97 -12.89
CA VAL A 92 19.89 12.91 -12.07
C VAL A 92 18.44 12.67 -12.50
N TYR A 93 17.74 13.68 -13.02
CA TYR A 93 16.33 13.59 -13.41
C TYR A 93 15.99 12.42 -14.37
N PRO A 94 16.78 12.14 -15.43
CA PRO A 94 16.51 10.98 -16.30
C PRO A 94 16.57 9.66 -15.54
N LEU A 95 17.56 9.52 -14.64
CA LEU A 95 17.73 8.34 -13.82
C LEU A 95 16.58 8.18 -12.82
N MET A 96 16.15 9.27 -12.19
CA MET A 96 15.03 9.30 -11.25
C MET A 96 13.72 8.85 -11.92
N THR A 97 13.45 9.37 -13.11
CA THR A 97 12.26 9.02 -13.90
C THR A 97 12.31 7.55 -14.33
N ALA A 98 13.47 7.05 -14.75
CA ALA A 98 13.66 5.65 -15.11
C ALA A 98 13.41 4.70 -13.92
N PHE A 99 13.97 4.98 -12.75
CA PHE A 99 13.73 4.18 -11.54
C PHE A 99 12.28 4.25 -11.08
N ASN A 100 11.60 5.39 -11.25
CA ASN A 100 10.18 5.50 -10.92
C ASN A 100 9.31 4.62 -11.83
N ALA A 101 9.68 4.47 -13.10
CA ALA A 101 8.97 3.62 -14.06
C ALA A 101 9.13 2.12 -13.78
N LEU A 102 10.16 1.70 -13.04
CA LEU A 102 10.36 0.29 -12.73
C LEU A 102 9.24 -0.26 -11.81
N PRO A 103 8.78 -1.50 -12.07
CA PRO A 103 7.83 -2.16 -11.18
C PRO A 103 8.52 -2.50 -9.86
N LYS A 104 8.04 -1.91 -8.76
CA LYS A 104 8.62 -2.07 -7.42
C LYS A 104 8.57 -3.53 -6.96
N ALA A 105 7.56 -4.28 -7.43
CA ALA A 105 7.42 -5.71 -7.19
C ALA A 105 8.59 -6.56 -7.73
N ALA A 106 9.33 -6.09 -8.75
CA ALA A 106 10.47 -6.81 -9.29
C ALA A 106 11.70 -6.82 -8.37
N PHE A 107 11.79 -5.88 -7.43
CA PHE A 107 12.91 -5.80 -6.49
C PHE A 107 12.76 -6.76 -5.29
N VAL A 108 11.52 -7.12 -4.93
CA VAL A 108 11.25 -7.95 -3.74
C VAL A 108 12.04 -9.26 -3.75
N PRO A 109 12.06 -10.05 -4.84
CA PRO A 109 12.83 -11.31 -4.88
C PRO A 109 14.33 -11.09 -4.72
N ILE A 110 14.87 -10.03 -5.34
CA ILE A 110 16.31 -9.70 -5.28
C ILE A 110 16.71 -9.37 -3.85
N LEU A 111 15.92 -8.53 -3.17
CA LEU A 111 16.16 -8.17 -1.77
C LEU A 111 16.10 -9.39 -0.85
N VAL A 112 15.17 -10.32 -1.10
CA VAL A 112 15.08 -11.58 -0.34
C VAL A 112 16.29 -12.48 -0.59
N VAL A 113 16.81 -12.54 -1.82
CA VAL A 113 18.03 -13.33 -2.13
C VAL A 113 19.25 -12.74 -1.43
N TRP A 114 19.38 -11.41 -1.38
CA TRP A 114 20.55 -10.76 -0.77
C TRP A 114 20.51 -10.72 0.75
N PHE A 115 19.35 -10.45 1.34
CA PHE A 115 19.21 -10.21 2.79
C PHE A 115 18.47 -11.34 3.53
N GLY A 116 18.10 -12.41 2.81
CA GLY A 116 17.28 -13.50 3.35
C GLY A 116 15.81 -13.11 3.54
N ILE A 117 15.00 -14.04 4.05
CA ILE A 117 13.59 -13.76 4.38
C ILE A 117 13.54 -13.10 5.76
N GLY A 118 12.82 -11.97 5.89
CA GLY A 118 12.61 -11.34 7.18
C GLY A 118 12.29 -9.86 7.09
N ILE A 119 12.64 -9.13 8.16
CA ILE A 119 12.34 -7.71 8.33
C ILE A 119 13.14 -6.85 7.33
N GLY A 120 14.41 -7.20 7.07
CA GLY A 120 15.31 -6.43 6.19
C GLY A 120 14.73 -6.14 4.80
N PRO A 121 14.38 -7.17 4.01
CA PRO A 121 13.77 -6.96 2.70
C PRO A 121 12.46 -6.17 2.75
N ALA A 122 11.65 -6.35 3.80
CA ALA A 122 10.39 -5.65 3.95
C ALA A 122 10.60 -4.15 4.21
N VAL A 123 11.56 -3.79 5.08
CA VAL A 123 11.97 -2.39 5.31
C VAL A 123 12.54 -1.78 4.03
N LEU A 124 13.43 -2.48 3.33
CA LEU A 124 14.05 -2.01 2.09
C LEU A 124 13.02 -1.84 0.96
N THR A 125 12.05 -2.74 0.87
CA THR A 125 10.95 -2.63 -0.10
C THR A 125 10.10 -1.39 0.18
N ALA A 126 9.69 -1.19 1.45
CA ALA A 126 8.96 0.01 1.85
C ALA A 126 9.76 1.29 1.57
N PHE A 127 11.07 1.27 1.87
CA PHE A 127 11.98 2.36 1.55
C PHE A 127 11.98 2.67 0.04
N LEU A 128 12.21 1.67 -0.82
CA LEU A 128 12.29 1.87 -2.28
C LEU A 128 10.98 2.40 -2.88
N ILE A 129 9.84 1.95 -2.37
CA ILE A 129 8.52 2.40 -2.82
C ILE A 129 8.35 3.91 -2.55
N CYS A 130 8.80 4.39 -1.39
CA CYS A 130 8.60 5.77 -0.96
C CYS A 130 9.75 6.71 -1.39
N PHE A 131 10.98 6.21 -1.45
CA PHE A 131 12.19 7.00 -1.65
C PHE A 131 12.18 7.78 -2.97
N PHE A 132 11.96 7.10 -4.10
CA PHE A 132 12.04 7.76 -5.41
C PHE A 132 10.95 8.82 -5.61
N PRO A 133 9.65 8.57 -5.33
CA PRO A 133 8.62 9.60 -5.41
C PRO A 133 8.91 10.80 -4.50
N ILE A 134 9.36 10.58 -3.25
CA ILE A 134 9.70 11.66 -2.32
C ILE A 134 10.84 12.50 -2.89
N MET A 135 11.92 11.86 -3.33
CA MET A 135 13.09 12.55 -3.87
C MET A 135 12.75 13.35 -5.14
N VAL A 136 11.93 12.78 -6.04
CA VAL A 136 11.45 13.46 -7.26
C VAL A 136 10.64 14.70 -6.90
N ASN A 137 9.63 14.56 -6.04
CA ASN A 137 8.77 15.66 -5.65
C ASN A 137 9.57 16.81 -5.00
N ILE A 138 10.51 16.49 -4.11
CA ILE A 138 11.35 17.50 -3.44
C ILE A 138 12.32 18.16 -4.43
N ALA A 139 12.86 17.41 -5.40
CA ALA A 139 13.77 17.97 -6.40
C ALA A 139 13.06 18.88 -7.41
N THR A 140 11.77 18.64 -7.69
CA THR A 140 10.96 19.47 -8.59
C THR A 140 10.40 20.75 -7.95
N GLY A 141 10.33 20.81 -6.61
CA GLY A 141 9.75 21.93 -5.85
C GLY A 141 8.31 21.65 -5.43
#